data_AF-A0AAV4GJJ3-F1
#
_entry.id   AF-A0AAV4GJJ3-F1
#
_cell.length_a   1.000
_cell.length_b   1.000
_cell.length_c   1.000
_cell.angle_alpha   90.00
_cell.angle_beta   90.00
_cell.angle_gamma   90.00
#
_symmetry.space_group_name_H-M   'P 1'
#
loop_
_entity.id
_entity.type
_entity.pdbx_description
1 polymer ?
#
loop_
_entity_poly.entity_id
_entity_poly.type
_entity_poly.pdbx_seq_one_letter_code
_entity_poly.pdbx_strand_id
1 'polypeptide(L)'
;MVFNSLPTILNFSLEYLLTSSNATNTDNSQAERSSKAHRQTFPQSGKYVLLTSEEKAYIVNWLKAIPTVPSHYCRKPSTYADKHFIFPGETLSSLHNDYQQDCLRDSVRAVERKYFTNVFKDLNMSFFHPRKDQCDKCISAKLGLVRREEHEAHV
;
A
#
# COMPACT_ATOMS: atom_id res chain seq x y z
N MET A 1 -38.96 35.44 11.52
CA MET A 1 -37.98 36.00 12.47
C MET A 1 -38.22 35.36 13.83
N VAL A 2 -37.46 34.32 14.18
CA VAL A 2 -37.29 33.88 15.58
C VAL A 2 -35.91 33.24 15.68
N PHE A 3 -34.98 33.95 16.34
CA PHE A 3 -33.68 33.43 16.77
C PHE A 3 -33.88 32.66 18.07
N ASN A 4 -33.27 31.47 18.22
CA ASN A 4 -32.97 30.82 19.50
C ASN A 4 -31.83 29.82 19.26
N SER A 5 -30.58 30.15 19.58
CA SER A 5 -29.91 30.04 20.89
C SER A 5 -29.21 28.68 21.07
N LEU A 6 -27.88 28.70 20.94
CA LEU A 6 -26.95 27.59 21.23
C LEU A 6 -26.54 27.65 22.71
N PRO A 7 -26.40 26.52 23.43
CA PRO A 7 -25.66 26.47 24.69
C PRO A 7 -24.23 25.92 24.47
N THR A 8 -23.20 26.71 24.74
CA THR A 8 -22.42 26.87 25.98
C THR A 8 -21.26 25.89 26.12
N ILE A 9 -20.07 26.44 25.93
CA ILE A 9 -18.75 25.87 26.15
C ILE A 9 -18.52 25.71 27.66
N LEU A 10 -18.16 24.51 28.11
CA LEU A 10 -17.70 24.28 29.48
C LEU A 10 -16.19 24.50 29.57
N ASN A 11 -15.84 25.55 30.30
CA ASN A 11 -14.51 25.81 30.85
C ASN A 11 -14.20 24.78 31.94
N PHE A 12 -12.97 24.25 31.95
CA PHE A 12 -12.42 23.63 33.15
C PHE A 12 -11.05 24.21 33.49
N SER A 13 -10.98 24.73 34.70
CA SER A 13 -9.98 25.62 35.27
C SER A 13 -8.62 24.95 35.43
N LEU A 14 -7.57 25.68 35.04
CA LEU A 14 -6.24 25.59 35.61
C LEU A 14 -6.28 26.12 37.04
N GLU A 15 -5.69 25.39 37.98
CA GLU A 15 -4.86 25.89 39.09
C GLU A 15 -4.57 24.74 40.05
N TYR A 16 -3.30 24.33 40.16
CA TYR A 16 -2.76 23.98 41.47
C TYR A 16 -1.26 24.25 41.51
N LEU A 17 -0.88 24.89 42.61
CA LEU A 17 0.31 25.71 42.80
C LEU A 17 1.53 24.91 43.26
N LEU A 18 2.67 25.51 42.93
CA LEU A 18 4.01 25.34 43.47
C LEU A 18 4.05 25.25 45.01
N THR A 19 4.87 24.33 45.52
CA THR A 19 5.58 24.50 46.80
C THR A 19 7.03 24.04 46.67
N SER A 20 7.90 24.88 47.20
CA SER A 20 9.35 24.96 47.02
C SER A 20 10.16 24.07 47.98
N SER A 21 11.38 23.72 47.53
CA SER A 21 12.68 23.74 48.26
C SER A 21 12.90 22.86 49.52
N ASN A 22 13.92 21.98 49.51
CA ASN A 22 15.29 22.25 50.00
C ASN A 22 16.21 21.00 50.00
N ALA A 23 17.52 21.26 49.95
CA ALA A 23 18.69 20.36 49.86
C ALA A 23 18.79 19.30 50.99
N THR A 24 19.55 18.19 50.86
CA THR A 24 21.03 18.09 50.97
C THR A 24 21.58 16.69 50.58
N ASN A 25 22.91 16.65 50.38
CA ASN A 25 23.79 15.56 49.95
C ASN A 25 23.73 14.22 50.72
N THR A 26 24.17 13.13 50.08
CA THR A 26 25.19 12.20 50.64
C THR A 26 25.74 11.23 49.59
N ASP A 27 27.00 10.85 49.80
CA ASP A 27 27.94 10.18 48.91
C ASP A 27 27.62 8.73 48.52
N ASN A 28 28.01 8.42 47.27
CA ASN A 28 28.84 7.31 46.81
C ASN A 28 28.65 5.90 47.44
N SER A 29 28.22 4.94 46.61
CA SER A 29 28.81 3.59 46.62
C SER A 29 28.46 2.82 45.34
N GLN A 30 29.49 2.20 44.78
CA GLN A 30 29.46 1.40 43.56
C GLN A 30 28.43 0.26 43.64
N ALA A 31 27.59 0.13 42.63
CA ALA A 31 26.87 -1.09 42.32
C ALA A 31 26.76 -1.25 40.80
N GLU A 32 27.70 -2.03 40.28
CA GLU A 32 27.71 -2.80 39.02
C GLU A 32 26.72 -2.40 37.91
N ARG A 33 27.22 -1.70 36.88
CA ARG A 33 26.63 -1.72 35.55
C ARG A 33 26.88 -3.08 34.91
N SER A 34 26.03 -4.06 35.22
CA SER A 34 25.91 -5.25 34.40
C SER A 34 25.35 -4.81 33.04
N SER A 35 26.22 -4.73 32.05
CA SER A 35 25.91 -4.51 30.64
C SER A 35 25.12 -5.71 30.11
N LYS A 36 23.82 -5.78 30.39
CA LYS A 36 22.91 -6.63 29.62
C LYS A 36 22.77 -6.01 28.24
N ALA A 37 23.69 -6.36 27.35
CA ALA A 37 23.55 -6.14 25.92
C ALA A 37 22.18 -6.72 25.52
N HIS A 38 21.28 -5.84 25.08
CA HIS A 38 20.04 -6.25 24.43
C HIS A 38 20.44 -6.94 23.12
N ARG A 39 20.67 -8.26 23.20
CA ARG A 39 21.02 -9.08 22.05
C ARG A 39 19.77 -9.12 21.18
N GLN A 40 19.80 -8.38 20.07
CA GLN A 40 18.81 -8.52 19.01
C GLN A 40 18.79 -9.99 18.60
N THR A 41 17.75 -10.72 19.03
CA THR A 41 17.54 -12.09 18.59
C THR A 41 16.95 -12.01 17.19
N PHE A 42 17.69 -12.50 16.20
CA PHE A 42 17.17 -12.62 14.85
C PHE A 42 15.98 -13.61 14.88
N PRO A 43 14.84 -13.27 14.26
CA PRO A 43 13.72 -14.19 14.17
C PRO A 43 14.19 -15.45 13.45
N GLN A 44 13.98 -16.61 14.08
CA GLN A 44 14.26 -17.90 13.45
C GLN A 44 13.45 -17.99 12.16
N SER A 45 14.10 -18.34 11.05
CA SER A 45 13.40 -18.46 9.76
C SER A 45 12.34 -19.54 9.88
N GLY A 46 11.06 -19.16 9.72
CA GLY A 46 9.95 -20.10 9.74
C GLY A 46 10.12 -21.21 8.69
N LYS A 47 9.40 -22.32 8.89
CA LYS A 47 9.35 -23.42 7.91
C LYS A 47 8.73 -22.91 6.61
N TYR A 48 9.52 -22.90 5.53
CA TYR A 48 9.00 -22.59 4.19
C TYR A 48 8.14 -23.75 3.67
N VAL A 49 6.96 -23.44 3.14
CA VAL A 49 6.07 -24.41 2.49
C VAL A 49 6.25 -24.31 0.98
N LEU A 50 6.45 -25.44 0.31
CA LEU A 50 6.53 -25.50 -1.14
C LEU A 50 5.14 -25.44 -1.76
N LEU A 51 4.99 -24.64 -2.81
CA LEU A 51 3.79 -24.62 -3.65
C LEU A 51 3.89 -25.65 -4.77
N THR A 52 2.77 -26.31 -5.04
CA THR A 52 2.56 -27.20 -6.19
C THR A 52 2.60 -26.39 -7.51
N SER A 53 2.72 -27.08 -8.63
CA SER A 53 2.73 -26.43 -9.95
C SER A 53 1.37 -25.83 -10.29
N GLU A 54 0.30 -26.48 -9.86
CA GLU A 54 -1.09 -26.10 -10.08
C GLU A 54 -1.41 -24.80 -9.34
N GLU A 55 -1.00 -24.66 -8.08
CA GLU A 55 -1.20 -23.43 -7.30
C GLU A 55 -0.44 -22.24 -7.88
N LYS A 56 0.78 -22.48 -8.39
CA LYS A 56 1.57 -21.45 -9.07
C LYS A 56 0.89 -21.00 -10.37
N ALA A 57 0.37 -21.95 -11.14
CA ALA A 57 -0.36 -21.65 -12.37
C ALA A 57 -1.66 -20.88 -12.06
N TYR A 58 -2.37 -21.26 -11.01
CA TYR A 58 -3.62 -20.62 -10.60
C TYR A 58 -3.43 -19.13 -10.33
N ILE A 59 -2.47 -18.74 -9.49
CA ILE A 59 -2.23 -17.31 -9.20
C ILE A 59 -1.81 -16.52 -10.44
N VAL A 60 -0.97 -17.10 -11.29
CA VAL A 60 -0.52 -16.44 -12.53
C VAL A 60 -1.71 -16.20 -13.46
N ASN A 61 -2.58 -17.19 -13.62
CA ASN A 61 -3.76 -17.08 -14.46
C ASN A 61 -4.77 -16.10 -13.87
N TRP A 62 -4.97 -16.13 -12.56
CA TRP A 62 -5.84 -15.19 -11.85
C TRP A 62 -5.38 -13.74 -12.04
N LEU A 63 -4.09 -13.45 -11.86
CA LEU A 63 -3.53 -12.11 -12.07
C LEU A 63 -3.64 -11.64 -13.53
N LYS A 64 -3.44 -12.54 -14.50
CA LYS A 64 -3.60 -12.24 -15.93
C LYS A 64 -5.05 -11.99 -16.36
N ALA A 65 -6.03 -12.49 -15.60
CA ALA A 65 -7.45 -12.27 -15.87
C ALA A 65 -7.92 -10.86 -15.41
N ILE A 66 -7.13 -10.15 -14.62
CA ILE A 66 -7.47 -8.80 -14.17
C ILE A 66 -7.49 -7.84 -15.36
N PRO A 67 -8.53 -6.99 -15.50
CA PRO A 67 -8.57 -5.98 -16.54
C PRO A 67 -7.42 -4.97 -16.36
N THR A 68 -6.65 -4.76 -17.42
CA THR A 68 -5.51 -3.83 -17.43
C THR A 68 -5.60 -2.87 -18.61
N VAL A 69 -4.88 -1.76 -18.49
CA VAL A 69 -4.71 -0.77 -19.55
C VAL A 69 -3.25 -0.71 -19.98
N PRO A 70 -2.97 -0.47 -21.28
CA PRO A 70 -1.62 -0.34 -21.76
C PRO A 70 -0.95 0.94 -21.27
N SER A 71 0.37 0.95 -21.35
CA SER A 71 1.16 2.12 -20.97
C SER A 71 1.12 3.22 -22.03
N HIS A 72 0.36 4.28 -21.77
CA HIS A 72 0.40 5.51 -22.56
C HIS A 72 1.37 6.57 -21.98
N TYR A 73 2.55 6.15 -21.51
CA TYR A 73 3.59 7.06 -21.00
C TYR A 73 4.69 7.28 -22.04
N CYS A 74 5.02 8.54 -22.32
CA CYS A 74 6.12 8.92 -23.22
C CYS A 74 7.51 8.65 -22.62
N ARG A 75 7.61 8.66 -21.28
CA ARG A 75 8.90 8.51 -20.60
C ARG A 75 9.31 7.05 -20.59
N LYS A 76 10.45 6.73 -21.20
CA LYS A 76 11.04 5.38 -21.22
C LYS A 76 10.11 4.33 -21.85
N PRO A 77 9.84 4.40 -23.16
CA PRO A 77 8.96 3.46 -23.84
C PRO A 77 9.36 2.01 -23.57
N SER A 78 10.65 1.68 -23.55
CA SER A 78 11.12 0.31 -23.25
C SER A 78 10.82 -0.18 -21.84
N THR A 79 10.75 0.71 -20.83
CA THR A 79 10.44 0.31 -19.45
C THR A 79 8.95 0.08 -19.23
N TYR A 80 8.10 0.76 -20.00
CA TYR A 80 6.66 0.72 -19.79
C TYR A 80 5.87 0.02 -20.91
N ALA A 81 6.47 -0.26 -22.07
CA ALA A 81 5.81 -0.93 -23.19
C ALA A 81 5.11 -2.23 -22.77
N ASP A 82 5.80 -3.05 -21.97
CA ASP A 82 5.30 -4.35 -21.50
C ASP A 82 4.69 -4.26 -20.09
N LYS A 83 4.34 -3.06 -19.63
CA LYS A 83 3.79 -2.85 -18.28
C LYS A 83 2.28 -2.84 -18.31
N HIS A 84 1.67 -3.70 -17.50
CA HIS A 84 0.23 -3.81 -17.38
C HIS A 84 -0.27 -2.95 -16.22
N PHE A 85 -1.08 -1.94 -16.53
CA PHE A 85 -1.60 -1.04 -15.52
C PHE A 85 -3.01 -1.44 -15.09
N ILE A 86 -3.22 -1.66 -13.81
CA ILE A 86 -4.56 -1.87 -13.23
C ILE A 86 -5.23 -0.51 -13.05
N PHE A 87 -6.55 -0.47 -13.26
CA PHE A 87 -7.35 0.74 -13.10
C PHE A 87 -7.15 1.41 -11.72
N PRO A 88 -7.22 2.75 -11.65
CA PRO A 88 -7.10 3.47 -10.39
C PRO A 88 -8.29 3.13 -9.48
N GLY A 89 -8.03 3.05 -8.18
CA GLY A 89 -9.04 2.71 -7.15
C GLY A 89 -8.78 1.37 -6.48
N GLU A 90 -8.13 0.44 -7.20
CA GLU A 90 -7.72 -0.83 -6.61
C GLU A 90 -6.41 -0.72 -5.83
N THR A 91 -6.26 -1.56 -4.82
CA THR A 91 -5.03 -1.70 -4.05
C THR A 91 -4.56 -3.14 -4.08
N LEU A 92 -3.26 -3.36 -3.84
CA LEU A 92 -2.72 -4.71 -3.74
C LEU A 92 -3.35 -5.50 -2.56
N SER A 93 -3.90 -4.81 -1.57
CA SER A 93 -4.60 -5.44 -0.45
C SER A 93 -5.98 -5.90 -0.89
N SER A 94 -6.72 -5.04 -1.59
CA SER A 94 -8.02 -5.35 -2.18
C SER A 94 -7.93 -6.58 -3.09
N LEU A 95 -7.02 -6.54 -4.07
CA LEU A 95 -6.81 -7.65 -5.01
C LEU A 95 -6.42 -8.96 -4.32
N HIS A 96 -5.58 -8.90 -3.27
CA HIS A 96 -5.21 -10.11 -2.55
C HIS A 96 -6.39 -10.70 -1.77
N ASN A 97 -7.27 -9.85 -1.22
CA ASN A 97 -8.49 -10.30 -0.56
C ASN A 97 -9.45 -10.97 -1.56
N ASP A 98 -9.65 -10.36 -2.73
CA ASP A 98 -10.51 -10.91 -3.79
C ASP A 98 -9.97 -12.26 -4.28
N TYR A 99 -8.65 -12.33 -4.51
CA TYR A 99 -7.95 -13.58 -4.83
C TYR A 99 -8.19 -14.66 -3.78
N GLN A 100 -8.13 -14.31 -2.48
CA GLN A 100 -8.38 -15.26 -1.40
C GLN A 100 -9.82 -15.78 -1.40
N GLN A 101 -10.80 -14.91 -1.70
CA GLN A 101 -12.20 -15.33 -1.82
C GLN A 101 -12.40 -16.28 -3.01
N ASP A 102 -11.78 -15.97 -4.15
CA ASP A 102 -11.85 -16.83 -5.33
C ASP A 102 -11.16 -18.18 -5.09
N CYS A 103 -9.99 -18.19 -4.44
CA CYS A 103 -9.34 -19.45 -4.02
C CYS A 103 -10.24 -20.30 -3.12
N LEU A 104 -10.94 -19.68 -2.17
CA LEU A 104 -11.85 -20.37 -1.28
C LEU A 104 -13.04 -20.98 -2.05
N ARG A 105 -13.61 -20.21 -2.98
CA ARG A 105 -14.71 -20.66 -3.84
C ARG A 105 -14.28 -21.85 -4.71
N ASP A 106 -13.07 -21.79 -5.26
CA ASP A 106 -12.57 -22.78 -6.21
C ASP A 106 -11.85 -23.94 -5.51
N SER A 107 -11.86 -23.98 -4.17
CA SER A 107 -11.20 -24.99 -3.32
C SER A 107 -9.69 -25.13 -3.58
N VAL A 108 -9.03 -24.02 -3.90
CA VAL A 108 -7.58 -23.92 -4.12
C VAL A 108 -6.91 -23.30 -2.88
N ARG A 109 -5.70 -23.75 -2.54
CA ARG A 109 -4.93 -23.14 -1.44
C ARG A 109 -4.49 -21.72 -1.82
N ALA A 110 -4.95 -20.74 -1.07
CA ALA A 110 -4.51 -19.37 -1.22
C ALA A 110 -3.05 -19.19 -0.77
N VAL A 111 -2.30 -18.35 -1.51
CA VAL A 111 -0.92 -18.00 -1.18
C VAL A 111 -0.85 -16.82 -0.21
N GLU A 112 0.28 -16.72 0.51
CA GLU A 112 0.54 -15.57 1.37
C GLU A 112 0.76 -14.28 0.56
N ARG A 113 0.38 -13.15 1.15
CA ARG A 113 0.50 -11.81 0.57
C ARG A 113 1.88 -11.48 0.01
N LYS A 114 2.95 -11.94 0.67
CA LYS A 114 4.33 -11.71 0.21
C LYS A 114 4.58 -12.41 -1.13
N TYR A 115 4.18 -13.67 -1.26
CA TYR A 115 4.31 -14.43 -2.51
C TYR A 115 3.45 -13.80 -3.61
N PHE A 116 2.19 -13.46 -3.29
CA PHE A 116 1.30 -12.77 -4.22
C PHE A 116 1.92 -11.47 -4.76
N THR A 117 2.48 -10.65 -3.88
CA THR A 117 3.15 -9.40 -4.25
C THR A 117 4.35 -9.62 -5.16
N ASN A 118 5.09 -10.72 -4.97
CA ASN A 118 6.22 -11.04 -5.82
C ASN A 118 5.75 -11.46 -7.22
N VAL A 119 4.78 -12.38 -7.32
CA VAL A 119 4.22 -12.79 -8.62
C VAL A 119 3.62 -11.60 -9.37
N PHE A 120 2.91 -10.71 -8.67
CA PHE A 120 2.40 -9.46 -9.24
C PHE A 120 3.49 -8.60 -9.90
N LYS A 121 4.65 -8.46 -9.23
CA LYS A 121 5.79 -7.70 -9.75
C LYS A 121 6.48 -8.44 -10.90
N ASP A 122 6.59 -9.76 -10.80
CA ASP A 122 7.20 -10.61 -11.83
C ASP A 122 6.40 -10.56 -13.14
N LEU A 123 5.08 -10.39 -13.06
CA LEU A 123 4.19 -10.14 -14.20
C LEU A 123 4.22 -8.68 -14.71
N ASN A 124 5.13 -7.85 -14.19
CA ASN A 124 5.27 -6.43 -14.52
C ASN A 124 3.96 -5.64 -14.39
N MET A 125 3.13 -6.00 -13.41
CA MET A 125 1.87 -5.30 -13.14
C MET A 125 2.10 -4.09 -12.24
N SER A 126 1.26 -3.06 -12.39
CA SER A 126 1.35 -1.83 -11.59
C SER A 126 0.00 -1.14 -11.53
N PHE A 127 -0.23 -0.29 -10.52
CA PHE A 127 -1.45 0.52 -10.47
C PHE A 127 -1.28 1.77 -11.33
N PHE A 128 -2.30 2.10 -12.12
CA PHE A 128 -2.30 3.31 -12.93
C PHE A 128 -2.31 4.55 -12.04
N HIS A 129 -1.30 5.40 -12.20
CA HIS A 129 -1.19 6.68 -11.51
C HIS A 129 -1.08 7.77 -12.58
N PRO A 130 -2.09 8.63 -12.77
CA PRO A 130 -2.00 9.72 -13.73
C PRO A 130 -0.75 10.58 -13.47
N ARG A 131 0.17 10.61 -14.43
CA ARG A 131 1.39 11.43 -14.37
C ARG A 131 1.41 12.44 -15.52
N LYS A 132 2.32 13.42 -15.44
CA LYS A 132 2.47 14.52 -16.41
C LYS A 132 3.00 14.06 -17.78
N ASP A 133 3.53 12.86 -17.88
CA ASP A 133 4.23 12.28 -19.03
C ASP A 133 3.36 11.33 -19.88
N GLN A 134 2.07 11.63 -19.99
CA GLN A 134 1.16 10.89 -20.88
C GLN A 134 1.47 11.17 -22.35
N CYS A 135 1.10 10.24 -23.24
CA CYS A 135 1.31 10.42 -24.67
C CYS A 135 0.52 11.58 -25.25
N ASP A 136 1.06 12.17 -26.32
CA ASP A 136 0.47 13.34 -26.98
C ASP A 136 -0.98 13.07 -27.39
N LYS A 137 -1.28 11.86 -27.90
CA LYS A 137 -2.66 11.46 -28.27
C LYS A 137 -3.62 11.49 -27.09
N CYS A 138 -3.23 10.93 -25.94
CA CYS A 138 -4.04 10.97 -24.72
C CYS A 138 -4.21 12.41 -24.20
N ILE A 139 -3.18 13.26 -24.31
CA ILE A 139 -3.27 14.67 -23.92
C ILE A 139 -4.21 15.44 -24.87
N SER A 140 -4.06 15.28 -26.19
CA SER A 140 -4.91 15.91 -27.19
C SER A 140 -6.37 15.47 -27.06
N ALA A 141 -6.63 14.19 -26.73
CA ALA A 141 -7.97 13.70 -26.44
C ALA A 141 -8.59 14.39 -25.20
N LYS A 142 -7.81 14.57 -24.12
CA LYS A 142 -8.26 15.32 -22.93
C LYS A 142 -8.57 16.78 -23.24
N LEU A 143 -7.85 17.39 -24.17
CA LEU A 143 -8.08 18.77 -24.64
C LEU A 143 -9.21 18.87 -25.68
N GLY A 144 -9.84 17.76 -26.07
CA GLY A 144 -10.91 17.74 -27.07
C GLY A 144 -10.44 17.97 -28.51
N LEU A 145 -9.15 17.82 -28.78
CA LEU A 145 -8.55 18.03 -30.10
C LEU A 145 -8.62 16.78 -31.00
N VAL A 146 -8.97 15.63 -30.44
CA VAL A 146 -9.04 14.33 -31.13
C VAL A 146 -10.47 13.78 -31.00
N ARG A 147 -10.97 13.16 -32.08
CA ARG A 147 -12.30 12.52 -32.05
C ARG A 147 -12.28 11.29 -31.14
N ARG A 148 -13.42 11.00 -30.51
CA ARG A 148 -13.55 9.87 -29.57
C ARG A 148 -13.14 8.53 -30.20
N GLU A 149 -13.60 8.26 -31.42
CA GLU A 149 -13.29 7.02 -32.16
C GLU A 149 -11.77 6.82 -32.35
N GLU A 150 -11.04 7.90 -32.62
CA GLU A 150 -9.58 7.85 -32.80
C GLU A 150 -8.84 7.60 -31.47
N HIS A 151 -9.38 8.13 -30.37
CA HIS A 151 -8.84 7.87 -29.04
C HIS A 151 -9.15 6.44 -28.56
N GLU A 152 -10.36 5.92 -28.83
CA GLU A 152 -10.74 4.54 -28.50
C GLU A 152 -9.88 3.52 -29.25
N ALA A 153 -9.55 3.77 -30.51
CA ALA A 153 -8.62 2.92 -31.26
C ALA A 153 -7.16 3.00 -30.78
N HIS A 154 -6.82 4.02 -29.96
CA HIS A 154 -5.47 4.17 -29.43
C HIS A 154 -5.25 3.37 -28.13
N VAL A 155 -6.29 3.20 -27.31
CA VAL A 155 -6.25 2.67 -25.93
C VAL A 155 -6.44 1.16 -25.87
#